data_AF-A0A958JFB4-F1
#
_entry.id   AF-A0A958JFB4-F1
#
_cell.length_a   1.000
_cell.length_b   1.000
_cell.length_c   1.000
_cell.angle_alpha   90.00
_cell.angle_beta   90.00
_cell.angle_gamma   90.00
#
_symmetry.space_group_name_H-M   'P 1'
#
loop_
_entity.id
_entity.type
_entity.pdbx_description
1 polymer ?
#
loop_
_entity_poly.entity_id
_entity_poly.type
_entity_poly.pdbx_seq_one_letter_code
_entity_poly.pdbx_strand_id
1 'polypeptide(L)'
;MSAVPVIVVEEHHEAFRAWDWARRQGILTTPLALIHVDTHSDLAIPRLHTSLRQYHEGTLAVADFVYRELSVESFIVPAVYLGFFSAVCWIYPEGLAEATSQSRVVATKGREAVELFSGENSVATRRIGNLDHMPFELLSEDTTNARYRPEQFALDIDLDYFSCRTFPAPAQIEVPWEEYRRFVENPYHCLRLLPGAIVGSREELGRYYLTFDDLEQVVPDPLHRSLNQIDSALASFREYCSALPRPPAIITIARSVRTGYTPEEQSAYIEKQLLTTLAALYPLESISLEEL
;
A
#
# COMPACT_ATOMS: atom_id res chain seq x y z
N MET A 1 16.95 24.11 6.35
CA MET A 1 16.03 23.25 5.59
C MET A 1 14.69 23.30 6.30
N SER A 2 13.57 23.36 5.58
CA SER A 2 12.26 23.19 6.20
C SER A 2 12.13 21.79 6.77
N ALA A 3 11.33 21.62 7.82
CA ALA A 3 11.02 20.29 8.33
C ALA A 3 10.22 19.51 7.27
N VAL A 4 10.47 18.19 7.20
CA VAL A 4 9.75 17.27 6.34
C VAL A 4 8.54 16.73 7.12
N PRO A 5 7.32 16.91 6.63
CA PRO A 5 6.14 16.31 7.23
C PRO A 5 6.24 14.79 7.26
N VAL A 6 5.96 14.19 8.42
CA VAL A 6 5.91 12.74 8.63
C VAL A 6 4.56 12.37 9.21
N ILE A 7 3.83 11.52 8.50
CA ILE A 7 2.52 11.02 8.90
C ILE A 7 2.62 9.53 9.06
N VAL A 8 2.40 9.04 10.28
CA VAL A 8 2.28 7.61 10.57
C VAL A 8 0.81 7.24 10.48
N VAL A 9 0.51 6.21 9.69
CA VAL A 9 -0.84 5.69 9.45
C VAL A 9 -0.93 4.24 9.91
N GLU A 10 -2.14 3.78 10.18
CA GLU A 10 -2.34 2.42 10.68
C GLU A 10 -2.29 1.41 9.54
N GLU A 11 -2.98 1.68 8.44
CA GLU A 11 -3.06 0.78 7.28
C GLU A 11 -2.75 1.53 5.99
N HIS A 12 -2.05 0.88 5.05
CA HIS A 12 -1.32 1.59 4.00
C HIS A 12 -2.16 2.50 3.10
N HIS A 13 -3.38 2.10 2.76
CA HIS A 13 -4.31 2.93 2.00
C HIS A 13 -4.56 4.33 2.58
N GLU A 14 -4.36 4.54 3.88
CA GLU A 14 -4.47 5.84 4.54
C GLU A 14 -3.38 6.83 4.12
N ALA A 15 -2.25 6.38 3.57
CA ALA A 15 -1.21 7.23 2.98
C ALA A 15 -1.79 8.15 1.89
N PHE A 16 -2.82 7.69 1.19
CA PHE A 16 -3.55 8.50 0.23
C PHE A 16 -4.11 9.81 0.84
N ARG A 17 -4.59 9.78 2.08
CA ARG A 17 -5.09 10.97 2.79
C ARG A 17 -3.96 11.97 3.03
N ALA A 18 -2.78 11.48 3.41
CA ALA A 18 -1.61 12.32 3.63
C ALA A 18 -1.12 12.98 2.33
N TRP A 19 -1.16 12.26 1.21
CA TRP A 19 -0.81 12.82 -0.10
C TRP A 19 -1.83 13.86 -0.58
N ASP A 20 -3.14 13.61 -0.41
CA ASP A 20 -4.17 14.61 -0.70
C ASP A 20 -3.97 15.87 0.14
N TRP A 21 -3.76 15.72 1.45
CA TRP A 21 -3.45 16.84 2.33
C TRP A 21 -2.21 17.61 1.86
N ALA A 22 -1.13 16.91 1.49
CA ALA A 22 0.09 17.55 1.02
C ALA A 22 -0.10 18.34 -0.28
N ARG A 23 -0.97 17.88 -1.19
CA ARG A 23 -1.38 18.65 -2.36
C ARG A 23 -2.11 19.93 -1.98
N ARG A 24 -3.07 19.85 -1.04
CA ARG A 24 -3.82 21.01 -0.54
C ARG A 24 -2.95 22.07 0.11
N GLN A 25 -1.90 21.65 0.82
CA GLN A 25 -0.92 22.55 1.42
C GLN A 25 0.08 23.12 0.40
N GLY A 26 0.01 22.70 -0.87
CA GLY A 26 0.98 23.10 -1.89
C GLY A 26 2.38 22.51 -1.65
N ILE A 27 2.47 21.38 -0.92
CA ILE A 27 3.71 20.62 -0.71
C ILE A 27 3.95 19.72 -1.93
N LEU A 28 2.89 19.10 -2.46
CA LEU A 28 2.89 18.34 -3.72
C LEU A 28 2.27 19.19 -4.85
N THR A 29 3.04 20.10 -5.43
CA THR A 29 2.53 21.06 -6.45
C THR A 29 2.47 20.52 -7.88
N THR A 30 3.24 19.48 -8.18
CA THR A 30 3.28 18.81 -9.48
C THR A 30 3.24 17.31 -9.25
N PRO A 31 2.85 16.50 -10.25
CA PRO A 31 3.10 15.07 -10.18
C PRO A 31 4.57 14.83 -9.84
N LEU A 32 4.84 14.15 -8.72
CA LEU A 32 6.19 13.81 -8.28
C LEU A 32 6.50 12.35 -8.57
N ALA A 33 7.72 11.95 -8.27
CA ALA A 33 8.01 10.54 -8.07
C ALA A 33 7.48 10.09 -6.69
N LEU A 34 7.00 8.85 -6.61
CA LEU A 34 6.79 8.13 -5.37
C LEU A 34 7.92 7.12 -5.22
N ILE A 35 8.66 7.18 -4.11
CA ILE A 35 9.51 6.07 -3.68
C ILE A 35 8.70 5.31 -2.62
N HIS A 36 8.26 4.10 -2.96
CA HIS A 36 7.40 3.26 -2.13
C HIS A 36 8.21 2.05 -1.65
N VAL A 37 8.50 2.00 -0.35
CA VAL A 37 9.39 1.04 0.29
C VAL A 37 8.55 0.03 1.06
N ASP A 38 8.39 -1.14 0.46
CA ASP A 38 7.33 -2.08 0.86
C ASP A 38 7.67 -3.50 0.37
N THR A 39 7.21 -4.52 1.10
CA THR A 39 7.21 -5.92 0.65
C THR A 39 6.30 -6.14 -0.57
N HIS A 40 5.22 -5.38 -0.69
CA HIS A 40 4.18 -5.44 -1.70
C HIS A 40 4.25 -4.23 -2.63
N SER A 41 3.60 -4.31 -3.80
CA SER A 41 3.68 -3.23 -4.80
C SER A 41 2.55 -2.20 -4.69
N ASP A 42 1.44 -2.57 -4.04
CA ASP A 42 0.21 -1.79 -3.85
C ASP A 42 -0.38 -1.10 -5.09
N LEU A 43 -0.22 -1.77 -6.23
CA LEU A 43 -0.72 -1.36 -7.54
C LEU A 43 -1.98 -2.11 -7.97
N ALA A 44 -2.69 -2.76 -7.03
CA ALA A 44 -3.96 -3.42 -7.35
C ALA A 44 -4.98 -2.38 -7.84
N ILE A 45 -5.85 -2.80 -8.76
CA ILE A 45 -6.87 -1.92 -9.34
C ILE A 45 -8.12 -2.00 -8.47
N PRO A 46 -8.54 -0.89 -7.81
CA PRO A 46 -9.71 -0.92 -6.95
C PRO A 46 -11.00 -1.03 -7.75
N ARG A 47 -12.06 -1.47 -7.06
CA ARG A 47 -13.43 -1.43 -7.57
C ARG A 47 -14.15 -0.27 -6.91
N LEU A 48 -14.38 0.80 -7.67
CA LEU A 48 -14.98 2.01 -7.12
C LEU A 48 -16.49 2.04 -7.37
N HIS A 49 -17.22 2.60 -6.42
CA HIS A 49 -18.60 3.04 -6.58
C HIS A 49 -18.67 4.53 -6.95
N THR A 50 -17.68 5.30 -6.54
CA THR A 50 -17.56 6.74 -6.79
C THR A 50 -16.60 7.02 -7.96
N SER A 51 -17.00 7.92 -8.86
CA SER A 51 -16.18 8.28 -10.01
C SER A 51 -14.96 9.09 -9.57
N LEU A 52 -13.76 8.70 -10.00
CA LEU A 52 -12.56 9.50 -9.75
C LEU A 52 -12.59 10.86 -10.44
N ARG A 53 -13.42 11.03 -11.49
CA ARG A 53 -13.64 12.34 -12.11
C ARG A 53 -14.42 13.30 -11.22
N GLN A 54 -15.14 12.78 -10.24
CA GLN A 54 -15.87 13.55 -9.23
C GLN A 54 -15.03 13.74 -7.96
N TYR A 55 -13.83 13.17 -7.90
CA TYR A 55 -12.88 13.43 -6.82
C TYR A 55 -12.49 14.91 -6.86
N HIS A 56 -12.75 15.61 -5.76
CA HIS A 56 -12.30 16.99 -5.56
C HIS A 56 -11.44 17.04 -4.29
N GLU A 57 -10.22 17.53 -4.45
CA GLU A 57 -9.26 17.74 -3.36
C GLU A 57 -9.95 18.51 -2.21
N GLY A 58 -9.80 18.02 -0.96
CA GLY A 58 -10.19 18.76 0.24
C GLY A 58 -11.66 18.74 0.64
N THR A 59 -12.44 17.84 0.07
CA THR A 59 -13.77 17.55 0.61
C THR A 59 -13.64 16.55 1.76
N LEU A 60 -14.52 16.65 2.77
CA LEU A 60 -14.73 15.62 3.83
C LEU A 60 -14.93 14.20 3.25
N ALA A 61 -15.06 14.07 1.93
CA ALA A 61 -15.15 12.83 1.18
C ALA A 61 -13.81 12.09 0.99
N VAL A 62 -12.62 12.68 1.24
CA VAL A 62 -11.37 11.91 1.03
C VAL A 62 -11.24 10.74 1.99
N ALA A 63 -11.55 10.94 3.27
CA ALA A 63 -11.56 9.85 4.24
C ALA A 63 -12.62 8.79 3.89
N ASP A 64 -13.83 9.23 3.53
CA ASP A 64 -14.91 8.33 3.10
C ASP A 64 -14.51 7.52 1.85
N PHE A 65 -13.88 8.18 0.87
CA PHE A 65 -13.34 7.53 -0.32
C PHE A 65 -12.28 6.49 0.04
N VAL A 66 -11.27 6.86 0.82
CA VAL A 66 -10.19 5.94 1.22
C VAL A 66 -10.75 4.72 1.95
N TYR A 67 -11.57 4.91 2.99
CA TYR A 67 -12.04 3.79 3.82
C TYR A 67 -13.14 2.94 3.18
N ARG A 68 -13.82 3.42 2.13
CA ARG A 68 -14.92 2.67 1.49
C ARG A 68 -14.58 2.10 0.14
N GLU A 69 -13.63 2.70 -0.57
CA GLU A 69 -13.37 2.40 -1.98
C GLU A 69 -11.96 1.82 -2.20
N LEU A 70 -11.00 2.14 -1.32
CA LEU A 70 -9.64 1.65 -1.41
C LEU A 70 -9.41 0.52 -0.41
N SER A 71 -8.53 -0.40 -0.79
CA SER A 71 -7.93 -1.41 0.08
C SER A 71 -6.46 -1.11 0.28
N VAL A 72 -5.85 -1.79 1.25
CA VAL A 72 -4.41 -1.67 1.54
C VAL A 72 -3.51 -1.91 0.33
N GLU A 73 -3.96 -2.65 -0.68
CA GLU A 73 -3.18 -2.94 -1.90
C GLU A 73 -3.53 -2.07 -3.12
N SER A 74 -4.49 -1.14 -3.02
CA SER A 74 -5.14 -0.54 -4.23
C SER A 74 -5.19 0.99 -4.29
N PHE A 75 -4.37 1.68 -3.50
CA PHE A 75 -4.43 3.14 -3.36
C PHE A 75 -3.46 3.91 -4.29
N ILE A 76 -2.38 3.30 -4.77
CA ILE A 76 -1.37 3.97 -5.61
C ILE A 76 -1.92 4.27 -7.02
N VAL A 77 -2.61 3.32 -7.65
CA VAL A 77 -3.13 3.50 -9.02
C VAL A 77 -4.13 4.68 -9.11
N PRO A 78 -5.09 4.83 -8.19
CA PRO A 78 -5.91 6.04 -8.10
C PRO A 78 -5.09 7.33 -7.92
N ALA A 79 -4.05 7.33 -7.08
CA ALA A 79 -3.21 8.51 -6.87
C ALA A 79 -2.48 8.92 -8.16
N VAL A 80 -1.98 7.95 -8.94
CA VAL A 80 -1.41 8.20 -10.27
C VAL A 80 -2.46 8.77 -11.23
N TYR A 81 -3.66 8.20 -11.27
CA TYR A 81 -4.74 8.69 -12.14
C TYR A 81 -5.13 10.15 -11.81
N LEU A 82 -5.14 10.51 -10.53
CA LEU A 82 -5.41 11.88 -10.07
C LEU A 82 -4.21 12.83 -10.24
N GLY A 83 -3.10 12.34 -10.79
CA GLY A 83 -1.90 13.15 -11.05
C GLY A 83 -1.10 13.49 -9.81
N PHE A 84 -1.16 12.68 -8.76
CA PHE A 84 -0.31 12.84 -7.57
C PHE A 84 1.13 12.46 -7.93
N PHE A 85 1.28 11.38 -8.70
CA PHE A 85 2.58 10.85 -9.09
C PHE A 85 2.66 10.56 -10.59
N SER A 86 3.80 10.89 -11.20
CA SER A 86 4.12 10.54 -12.60
C SER A 86 5.12 9.39 -12.70
N ALA A 87 5.70 8.98 -11.58
CA ALA A 87 6.57 7.82 -11.49
C ALA A 87 6.38 7.14 -10.12
N VAL A 88 6.44 5.82 -10.10
CA VAL A 88 6.39 5.00 -8.89
C VAL A 88 7.62 4.09 -8.93
N CYS A 89 8.47 4.19 -7.92
CA CYS A 89 9.61 3.33 -7.70
C CYS A 89 9.32 2.47 -6.47
N TRP A 90 8.98 1.21 -6.71
CA TRP A 90 8.78 0.22 -5.67
C TRP A 90 10.14 -0.36 -5.24
N ILE A 91 10.51 -0.10 -3.99
CA ILE A 91 11.70 -0.65 -3.36
C ILE A 91 11.29 -1.86 -2.55
N TYR A 92 11.63 -3.05 -3.04
CA TYR A 92 11.30 -4.31 -2.39
C TYR A 92 12.48 -4.88 -1.58
N PRO A 93 12.21 -5.80 -0.63
CA PRO A 93 13.23 -6.53 0.12
C PRO A 93 14.37 -7.11 -0.74
N GLU A 94 15.62 -6.97 -0.28
CA GLU A 94 16.80 -7.46 -0.99
C GLU A 94 16.65 -8.92 -1.47
N GLY A 95 16.93 -9.14 -2.75
CA GLY A 95 16.90 -10.47 -3.36
C GLY A 95 15.53 -11.01 -3.75
N LEU A 96 14.45 -10.24 -3.62
CA LEU A 96 13.10 -10.69 -4.00
C LEU A 96 12.92 -10.85 -5.53
N ALA A 97 13.48 -9.92 -6.32
CA ALA A 97 13.33 -9.91 -7.77
C ALA A 97 14.49 -9.16 -8.46
N GLU A 98 14.56 -9.25 -9.80
CA GLU A 98 15.41 -8.39 -10.61
C GLU A 98 14.78 -7.00 -10.81
N ALA A 99 15.62 -5.97 -10.92
CA ALA A 99 15.14 -4.62 -11.15
C ALA A 99 14.45 -4.47 -12.51
N THR A 100 13.32 -3.79 -12.55
CA THR A 100 12.56 -3.55 -13.79
C THR A 100 12.19 -2.09 -13.97
N SER A 101 11.92 -1.71 -15.22
CA SER A 101 11.41 -0.38 -15.59
C SER A 101 10.40 -0.54 -16.71
N GLN A 102 9.21 0.01 -16.52
CA GLN A 102 8.10 -0.09 -17.48
C GLN A 102 7.40 1.26 -17.61
N SER A 103 7.17 1.70 -18.84
CA SER A 103 6.24 2.80 -19.10
C SER A 103 4.82 2.24 -19.08
N ARG A 104 3.98 2.78 -18.21
CA ARG A 104 2.60 2.34 -17.99
C ARG A 104 1.60 3.47 -18.23
N VAL A 105 0.34 3.11 -18.35
CA VAL A 105 -0.77 4.04 -18.46
C VAL A 105 -1.93 3.57 -17.59
N VAL A 106 -2.56 4.51 -16.90
CA VAL A 106 -3.84 4.33 -16.21
C VAL A 106 -4.92 5.16 -16.90
N ALA A 107 -6.13 4.64 -17.02
CA ALA A 107 -7.30 5.43 -17.42
C ALA A 107 -8.59 4.82 -16.86
N THR A 108 -9.68 5.57 -16.96
CA THR A 108 -10.98 5.07 -16.53
C THR A 108 -11.66 4.24 -17.61
N LYS A 109 -12.64 3.43 -17.24
CA LYS A 109 -13.51 2.68 -18.13
C LYS A 109 -14.97 3.04 -17.88
N GLY A 110 -15.78 2.87 -18.93
CA GLY A 110 -17.22 3.10 -18.86
C GLY A 110 -17.59 4.58 -18.76
N ARG A 111 -18.90 4.87 -18.86
CA ARG A 111 -19.41 6.25 -18.85
C ARG A 111 -19.26 6.93 -17.50
N GLU A 112 -19.46 6.16 -16.42
CA GLU A 112 -19.40 6.66 -15.04
C GLU A 112 -17.97 6.81 -14.52
N ALA A 113 -16.96 6.27 -15.22
CA ALA A 113 -15.55 6.38 -14.84
C ALA A 113 -15.23 5.89 -13.41
N VAL A 114 -15.92 4.82 -12.99
CA VAL A 114 -15.75 4.13 -11.69
C VAL A 114 -14.88 2.87 -11.79
N GLU A 115 -14.58 2.43 -13.01
CA GLU A 115 -13.64 1.35 -13.26
C GLU A 115 -12.32 1.95 -13.73
N LEU A 116 -11.21 1.40 -13.26
CA LEU A 116 -9.87 1.73 -13.73
C LEU A 116 -9.28 0.59 -14.56
N PHE A 117 -8.30 0.92 -15.37
CA PHE A 117 -7.38 -0.05 -15.94
C PHE A 117 -5.95 0.49 -15.84
N SER A 118 -4.98 -0.40 -15.67
CA SER A 118 -3.54 -0.10 -15.74
C SER A 118 -2.87 -1.12 -16.64
N GLY A 119 -2.00 -0.67 -17.54
CA GLY A 119 -1.26 -1.56 -18.44
C GLY A 119 -0.03 -0.88 -19.05
N GLU A 120 0.69 -1.61 -19.88
CA GLU A 120 1.84 -1.08 -20.62
C GLU A 120 1.41 0.11 -21.50
N ASN A 121 2.23 1.17 -21.54
CA ASN A 121 1.98 2.36 -22.34
C ASN A 121 2.24 2.12 -23.82
N SER A 122 1.36 1.35 -24.45
CA SER A 122 1.42 0.99 -25.86
C SER A 122 0.28 1.63 -26.66
N VAL A 123 0.41 1.67 -27.98
CA VAL A 123 -0.68 2.10 -28.88
C VAL A 123 -1.94 1.24 -28.71
N ALA A 124 -1.78 -0.05 -28.38
CA ALA A 124 -2.91 -0.95 -28.16
C ALA A 124 -3.64 -0.61 -26.86
N THR A 125 -2.90 -0.41 -25.77
CA THR A 125 -3.46 -0.08 -24.46
C THR A 125 -4.14 1.29 -24.44
N ARG A 126 -3.64 2.26 -25.21
CA ARG A 126 -4.27 3.59 -25.38
C ARG A 126 -5.61 3.55 -26.14
N ARG A 127 -6.07 2.38 -26.59
CA ARG A 127 -7.42 2.19 -27.15
C ARG A 127 -8.40 1.60 -26.13
N ILE A 128 -7.92 1.24 -24.94
CA ILE A 128 -8.71 0.66 -23.87
C ILE A 128 -9.17 1.78 -22.94
N GLY A 129 -10.43 1.74 -22.51
CA GLY A 129 -10.98 2.74 -21.60
C GLY A 129 -11.32 4.07 -22.27
N ASN A 130 -11.44 5.10 -21.43
CA ASN A 130 -11.73 6.47 -21.83
C ASN A 130 -10.45 7.21 -22.26
N LEU A 131 -10.62 8.39 -22.85
CA LEU A 131 -9.50 9.19 -23.38
C LEU A 131 -8.63 9.88 -22.30
N ASP A 132 -8.93 9.66 -21.01
CA ASP A 132 -8.25 10.27 -19.87
C ASP A 132 -7.02 9.48 -19.42
N HIS A 133 -6.18 9.14 -20.39
CA HIS A 133 -4.95 8.37 -20.18
C HIS A 133 -3.90 9.18 -19.42
N MET A 134 -3.52 8.68 -18.24
CA MET A 134 -2.41 9.20 -17.44
C MET A 134 -1.21 8.25 -17.54
N PRO A 135 -0.15 8.60 -18.28
CA PRO A 135 1.06 7.81 -18.33
C PRO A 135 1.87 7.97 -17.04
N PHE A 136 2.55 6.91 -16.62
CA PHE A 136 3.49 6.95 -15.52
C PHE A 136 4.61 5.91 -15.72
N GLU A 137 5.77 6.16 -15.12
CA GLU A 137 6.86 5.19 -15.10
C GLU A 137 6.75 4.32 -13.84
N LEU A 138 6.79 3.00 -14.03
CA LEU A 138 6.88 2.03 -12.93
C LEU A 138 8.29 1.44 -12.91
N LEU A 139 8.99 1.64 -11.81
CA LEU A 139 10.29 1.05 -11.53
C LEU A 139 10.16 0.11 -10.34
N SER A 140 10.91 -0.98 -10.36
CA SER A 140 11.07 -1.88 -9.21
C SER A 140 12.54 -2.15 -9.00
N GLU A 141 13.06 -1.99 -7.78
CA GLU A 141 14.47 -2.26 -7.44
C GLU A 141 14.63 -2.62 -5.97
N ASP A 142 15.78 -3.19 -5.58
CA ASP A 142 16.15 -3.38 -4.17
C ASP A 142 17.11 -2.28 -3.69
N THR A 143 17.32 -2.17 -2.37
CA THR A 143 18.22 -1.15 -1.78
C THR A 143 19.68 -1.28 -2.23
N THR A 144 20.16 -2.48 -2.55
CA THR A 144 21.55 -2.73 -2.96
C THR A 144 21.89 -2.16 -4.34
N ASN A 145 20.97 -2.27 -5.29
CA ASN A 145 21.20 -1.90 -6.68
C ASN A 145 20.38 -0.69 -7.12
N ALA A 146 19.65 -0.05 -6.21
CA ALA A 146 18.73 1.03 -6.52
C ALA A 146 19.42 2.17 -7.28
N ARG A 147 18.93 2.47 -8.49
CA ARG A 147 19.48 3.51 -9.38
C ARG A 147 18.57 4.71 -9.50
N TYR A 148 17.30 4.58 -9.16
CA TYR A 148 16.35 5.66 -9.32
C TYR A 148 16.58 6.75 -8.26
N ARG A 149 16.84 7.98 -8.72
CA ARG A 149 17.18 9.15 -7.88
C ARG A 149 16.42 10.39 -8.37
N PRO A 150 15.12 10.50 -8.07
CA PRO A 150 14.33 11.65 -8.48
C PRO A 150 14.74 12.92 -7.69
N GLU A 151 14.69 14.08 -8.34
CA GLU A 151 14.98 15.37 -7.69
C GLU A 151 13.87 15.82 -6.72
N GLN A 152 12.63 15.40 -6.98
CA GLN A 152 11.46 15.70 -6.14
C GLN A 152 10.60 14.45 -6.01
N PHE A 153 10.34 14.04 -4.78
CA PHE A 153 9.62 12.80 -4.50
C PHE A 153 8.88 12.85 -3.16
N ALA A 154 7.83 12.04 -3.06
CA ALA A 154 7.29 11.57 -1.79
C ALA A 154 7.97 10.25 -1.41
N LEU A 155 8.19 10.04 -0.12
CA LEU A 155 8.71 8.78 0.42
C LEU A 155 7.59 8.09 1.20
N ASP A 156 7.23 6.90 0.79
CA ASP A 156 6.19 6.09 1.39
C ASP A 156 6.81 4.77 1.85
N ILE A 157 6.53 4.36 3.08
CA ILE A 157 7.22 3.26 3.74
C ILE A 157 6.18 2.40 4.47
N ASP A 158 6.11 1.11 4.17
CA ASP A 158 5.45 0.15 5.05
C ASP A 158 6.49 -0.45 6.01
N LEU A 159 6.11 -0.63 7.28
CA LEU A 159 6.94 -1.34 8.25
C LEU A 159 7.17 -2.79 7.86
N ASP A 160 6.27 -3.40 7.08
CA ASP A 160 6.38 -4.78 6.65
C ASP A 160 7.63 -5.03 5.78
N TYR A 161 8.15 -3.98 5.11
CA TYR A 161 9.41 -4.03 4.37
C TYR A 161 10.55 -4.56 5.23
N PHE A 162 10.52 -4.22 6.54
CA PHE A 162 11.54 -4.61 7.51
C PHE A 162 11.28 -6.01 8.10
N SER A 163 10.02 -6.43 8.22
CA SER A 163 9.61 -7.77 8.61
C SER A 163 8.13 -7.98 8.30
N CYS A 164 7.80 -9.00 7.50
CA CYS A 164 6.45 -9.23 7.00
C CYS A 164 5.96 -10.66 7.33
N ARG A 165 4.65 -10.80 7.50
CA ARG A 165 3.92 -12.08 7.44
C ARG A 165 3.23 -12.16 6.08
N THR A 166 3.78 -12.98 5.20
CA THR A 166 3.22 -13.32 3.89
C THR A 166 1.77 -13.79 4.00
N PHE A 167 1.46 -14.55 5.06
CA PHE A 167 0.10 -14.94 5.40
C PHE A 167 -0.21 -14.44 6.81
N PRO A 168 -0.83 -13.26 6.95
CA PRO A 168 -1.27 -12.78 8.25
C PRO A 168 -2.27 -13.75 8.88
N ALA A 169 -2.51 -13.61 10.19
CA ALA A 169 -3.46 -14.48 10.88
C ALA A 169 -4.85 -14.41 10.20
N PRO A 170 -5.54 -15.54 10.01
CA PRO A 170 -6.78 -15.57 9.26
C PRO A 170 -7.82 -14.67 9.92
N ALA A 171 -8.45 -13.80 9.13
CA ALA A 171 -9.56 -13.00 9.61
C ALA A 171 -10.75 -13.91 9.92
N GLN A 172 -11.43 -13.66 11.04
CA GLN A 172 -12.56 -14.47 11.47
C GLN A 172 -13.78 -13.62 11.72
N ILE A 173 -14.92 -14.05 11.19
CA ILE A 173 -16.22 -13.42 11.43
C ILE A 173 -17.08 -14.44 12.16
N GLU A 174 -17.47 -14.10 13.40
CA GLU A 174 -18.46 -14.90 14.12
C GLU A 174 -19.80 -14.80 13.41
N VAL A 175 -20.43 -15.96 13.18
CA VAL A 175 -21.72 -16.08 12.52
C VAL A 175 -22.69 -16.90 13.37
N PRO A 176 -24.00 -16.68 13.23
CA PRO A 176 -25.00 -17.56 13.83
C PRO A 176 -24.85 -19.01 13.30
N TRP A 177 -25.29 -19.97 14.11
CA TRP A 177 -25.31 -21.40 13.75
C TRP A 177 -25.98 -21.64 12.39
N GLU A 178 -27.08 -20.96 12.12
CA GLU A 178 -27.84 -21.13 10.89
C GLU A 178 -27.01 -20.79 9.65
N GLU A 179 -26.20 -19.73 9.72
CA GLU A 179 -25.36 -19.31 8.60
C GLU A 179 -24.11 -20.21 8.47
N TYR A 180 -23.50 -20.59 9.60
CA TYR A 180 -22.42 -21.58 9.61
C TYR A 180 -22.85 -22.88 8.94
N ARG A 181 -24.01 -23.42 9.34
CA ARG A 181 -24.56 -24.65 8.76
C ARG A 181 -24.83 -24.49 7.28
N ARG A 182 -25.37 -23.35 6.84
CA ARG A 182 -25.58 -23.05 5.40
C ARG A 182 -24.27 -23.07 4.64
N PHE A 183 -23.20 -22.49 5.18
CA PHE A 183 -21.89 -22.53 4.55
C PHE A 183 -21.30 -23.96 4.48
N VAL A 184 -21.40 -24.72 5.57
CA VAL A 184 -20.85 -26.09 5.65
C VAL A 184 -21.61 -27.07 4.75
N GLU A 185 -22.94 -27.03 4.75
CA GLU A 185 -23.78 -28.05 4.10
C GLU A 185 -24.12 -27.73 2.63
N ASN A 186 -24.08 -26.46 2.21
CA ASN A 186 -24.43 -26.08 0.85
C ASN A 186 -23.19 -26.04 -0.06
N PRO A 187 -23.00 -27.01 -0.98
CA PRO A 187 -21.88 -26.98 -1.93
C PRO A 187 -21.93 -25.77 -2.89
N TYR A 188 -23.08 -25.12 -3.03
CA TYR A 188 -23.29 -23.91 -3.84
C TYR A 188 -23.42 -22.65 -2.98
N HIS A 189 -22.91 -22.66 -1.74
CA HIS A 189 -22.87 -21.45 -0.93
C HIS A 189 -22.12 -20.34 -1.67
N CYS A 190 -22.62 -19.11 -1.65
CA CYS A 190 -22.01 -18.01 -2.42
C CYS A 190 -20.52 -17.86 -2.09
N LEU A 191 -20.15 -17.87 -0.80
CA LEU A 191 -18.76 -17.78 -0.34
C LEU A 191 -17.86 -18.95 -0.78
N ARG A 192 -18.42 -20.15 -1.03
CA ARG A 192 -17.67 -21.28 -1.60
C ARG A 192 -17.48 -21.16 -3.11
N LEU A 193 -18.42 -20.51 -3.80
CA LEU A 193 -18.32 -20.28 -5.24
C LEU A 193 -17.41 -19.09 -5.53
N LEU A 194 -17.54 -18.02 -4.74
CA LEU A 194 -16.81 -16.76 -4.81
C LEU A 194 -16.78 -16.14 -3.40
N PRO A 195 -15.62 -15.98 -2.74
CA PRO A 195 -14.27 -16.03 -3.30
C PRO A 195 -13.58 -17.40 -3.30
N GLY A 196 -14.25 -18.46 -2.83
CA GLY A 196 -13.77 -19.84 -3.01
C GLY A 196 -13.00 -20.40 -1.82
N ALA A 197 -11.89 -21.09 -2.09
CA ALA A 197 -11.12 -21.83 -1.08
C ALA A 197 -10.50 -20.94 0.01
N ILE A 198 -10.50 -19.62 -0.19
CA ILE A 198 -10.04 -18.67 0.83
C ILE A 198 -11.00 -18.58 2.03
N VAL A 199 -12.25 -19.00 1.88
CA VAL A 199 -13.22 -19.01 2.99
C VAL A 199 -13.27 -20.40 3.61
N GLY A 200 -12.95 -20.47 4.90
CA GLY A 200 -13.07 -21.65 5.75
C GLY A 200 -14.17 -21.50 6.80
N SER A 201 -14.26 -22.48 7.68
CA SER A 201 -15.23 -22.48 8.77
C SER A 201 -14.62 -23.14 10.01
N ARG A 202 -14.81 -22.52 11.17
CA ARG A 202 -14.28 -23.01 12.45
C ARG A 202 -15.37 -23.00 13.51
N GLU A 203 -15.44 -24.06 14.31
CA GLU A 203 -16.30 -24.17 15.48
C GLU A 203 -15.41 -24.23 16.73
N GLU A 204 -15.67 -23.34 17.70
CA GLU A 204 -14.91 -23.30 18.95
C GLU A 204 -15.84 -22.95 20.11
N LEU A 205 -15.90 -23.85 21.10
CA LEU A 205 -16.67 -23.65 22.35
C LEU A 205 -18.14 -23.28 22.11
N GLY A 206 -18.78 -23.84 21.08
CA GLY A 206 -20.17 -23.55 20.73
C GLY A 206 -20.39 -22.22 19.99
N ARG A 207 -19.32 -21.57 19.54
CA ARG A 207 -19.35 -20.40 18.64
C ARG A 207 -18.90 -20.83 17.26
N TYR A 208 -19.45 -20.17 16.25
CA TYR A 208 -19.27 -20.55 14.85
C TYR A 208 -18.66 -19.38 14.07
N TYR A 209 -17.67 -19.68 13.26
CA TYR A 209 -16.89 -18.67 12.54
C TYR A 209 -16.78 -19.03 11.07
N LEU A 210 -16.83 -18.02 10.22
CA LEU A 210 -16.27 -18.07 8.88
C LEU A 210 -14.85 -17.50 8.95
N THR A 211 -13.88 -18.25 8.44
CA THR A 211 -12.47 -17.85 8.41
C THR A 211 -12.08 -17.43 7.00
N PHE A 212 -11.18 -16.47 6.88
CA PHE A 212 -10.65 -15.99 5.60
C PHE A 212 -9.14 -16.17 5.60
N ASP A 213 -8.62 -16.74 4.51
CA ASP A 213 -7.20 -17.08 4.30
C ASP A 213 -6.65 -18.02 5.38
N ASP A 214 -7.48 -18.98 5.80
CA ASP A 214 -7.17 -20.04 6.77
C ASP A 214 -6.35 -21.17 6.15
N LEU A 215 -5.24 -20.79 5.49
CA LEU A 215 -4.28 -21.74 4.94
C LEU A 215 -3.19 -22.00 5.98
N GLU A 216 -2.96 -23.27 6.32
CA GLU A 216 -1.87 -23.64 7.21
C GLU A 216 -0.51 -23.22 6.61
N GLN A 217 0.24 -22.40 7.33
CA GLN A 217 1.65 -22.16 7.00
C GLN A 217 2.46 -23.43 7.30
N VAL A 218 2.85 -24.14 6.24
CA VAL A 218 3.63 -25.40 6.34
C VAL A 218 5.14 -25.12 6.50
N VAL A 219 5.60 -23.90 6.21
CA VAL A 219 7.01 -23.52 6.14
C VAL A 219 7.24 -22.20 6.87
N PRO A 220 8.39 -21.99 7.54
CA PRO A 220 8.75 -20.69 8.11
C PRO A 220 8.71 -19.59 7.05
N ASP A 221 8.06 -18.49 7.38
CA ASP A 221 7.94 -17.32 6.50
C ASP A 221 9.31 -16.66 6.28
N PRO A 222 9.86 -16.66 5.06
CA PRO A 222 11.18 -16.08 4.79
C PRO A 222 11.20 -14.55 4.92
N LEU A 223 10.03 -13.90 4.92
CA LEU A 223 9.89 -12.45 5.06
C LEU A 223 9.74 -12.02 6.52
N HIS A 224 9.44 -12.96 7.42
CA HIS A 224 9.47 -12.70 8.86
C HIS A 224 10.93 -12.69 9.34
N ARG A 225 11.42 -11.51 9.75
CA ARG A 225 12.82 -11.29 10.09
C ARG A 225 13.07 -11.30 11.59
N SER A 226 14.26 -11.75 11.99
CA SER A 226 14.79 -11.54 13.34
C SER A 226 15.17 -10.07 13.58
N LEU A 227 15.31 -9.65 14.85
CA LEU A 227 15.73 -8.28 15.19
C LEU A 227 17.06 -7.87 14.52
N ASN A 228 18.04 -8.77 14.43
CA ASN A 228 19.32 -8.49 13.76
C ASN A 228 19.15 -8.24 12.25
N GLN A 229 18.24 -8.99 11.60
CA GLN A 229 17.93 -8.80 10.19
C GLN A 229 17.14 -7.50 9.96
N ILE A 230 16.22 -7.16 10.86
CA ILE A 230 15.53 -5.86 10.88
C ILE A 230 16.54 -4.72 10.97
N ASP A 231 17.50 -4.79 11.91
CA ASP A 231 18.53 -3.76 12.09
C ASP A 231 19.42 -3.62 10.85
N SER A 232 19.74 -4.72 10.18
CA SER A 232 20.51 -4.73 8.93
C SER A 232 19.71 -4.11 7.78
N ALA A 233 18.41 -4.43 7.65
CA ALA A 233 17.54 -3.81 6.66
C ALA A 233 17.37 -2.29 6.87
N LEU A 234 17.26 -1.85 8.13
CA LEU A 234 17.25 -0.43 8.49
C LEU A 234 18.56 0.27 8.13
N ALA A 235 19.71 -0.41 8.28
CA ALA A 235 21.00 0.12 7.86
C ALA A 235 21.09 0.28 6.34
N SER A 236 20.71 -0.75 5.56
CA SER A 236 20.63 -0.66 4.09
C SER A 236 19.70 0.46 3.64
N PHE A 237 18.52 0.58 4.27
CA PHE A 237 17.56 1.64 3.98
C PHE A 237 18.13 3.04 4.29
N ARG A 238 18.86 3.19 5.40
CA ARG A 238 19.54 4.44 5.75
C ARG A 238 20.59 4.83 4.71
N GLU A 239 21.40 3.88 4.27
CA GLU A 239 22.42 4.11 3.23
C GLU A 239 21.77 4.54 1.92
N TYR A 240 20.70 3.86 1.51
CA TYR A 240 19.88 4.24 0.37
C TYR A 240 19.37 5.69 0.48
N CYS A 241 18.70 6.05 1.58
CA CYS A 241 18.17 7.39 1.80
C CYS A 241 19.26 8.47 1.84
N SER A 242 20.43 8.15 2.38
CA SER A 242 21.58 9.06 2.44
C SER A 242 22.15 9.37 1.05
N ALA A 243 21.92 8.48 0.07
CA ALA A 243 22.31 8.65 -1.32
C ALA A 243 21.25 9.35 -2.19
N LEU A 244 20.09 9.71 -1.63
CA LEU A 244 19.07 10.49 -2.35
C LEU A 244 19.53 11.95 -2.51
N PRO A 245 19.26 12.59 -3.67
CA PRO A 245 19.82 13.90 -3.99
C PRO A 245 19.23 15.03 -3.15
N ARG A 246 18.00 14.86 -2.63
CA ARG A 246 17.27 15.83 -1.81
C ARG A 246 16.41 15.14 -0.75
N PRO A 247 16.02 15.85 0.32
CA PRO A 247 14.98 15.37 1.23
C PRO A 247 13.64 15.15 0.50
N PRO A 248 12.83 14.18 0.94
CA PRO A 248 11.48 13.99 0.43
C PRO A 248 10.59 15.21 0.74
N ALA A 249 9.57 15.41 -0.10
CA ALA A 249 8.56 16.44 0.13
C ALA A 249 7.63 16.11 1.33
N ILE A 250 7.36 14.82 1.52
CA ILE A 250 6.53 14.24 2.58
C ILE A 250 6.98 12.80 2.81
N ILE A 251 6.85 12.33 4.05
CA ILE A 251 7.05 10.93 4.43
C ILE A 251 5.74 10.36 4.97
N THR A 252 5.30 9.23 4.41
CA THR A 252 4.23 8.39 4.96
C THR A 252 4.81 7.09 5.49
N ILE A 253 4.34 6.65 6.67
CA ILE A 253 4.76 5.39 7.30
C ILE A 253 3.50 4.59 7.65
N ALA A 254 3.29 3.44 7.02
CA ALA A 254 2.20 2.53 7.32
C ALA A 254 2.64 1.46 8.31
N ARG A 255 1.84 1.22 9.35
CA ARG A 255 2.12 0.16 10.33
C ARG A 255 1.75 -1.22 9.83
N SER A 256 0.60 -1.35 9.17
CA SER A 256 0.03 -2.60 8.65
C SER A 256 -0.08 -3.71 9.69
N VAL A 257 -0.43 -3.32 10.92
CA VAL A 257 -0.59 -4.22 12.08
C VAL A 257 -1.99 -4.83 12.15
N ARG A 258 -3.05 -4.11 11.71
CA ARG A 258 -4.43 -4.64 11.79
C ARG A 258 -4.71 -5.66 10.70
N THR A 259 -4.15 -5.44 9.51
CA THR A 259 -4.10 -6.45 8.45
C THR A 259 -3.18 -7.60 8.82
N GLY A 260 -2.18 -7.35 9.68
CA GLY A 260 -1.29 -8.35 10.25
C GLY A 260 -0.07 -8.66 9.39
N TYR A 261 0.17 -7.90 8.32
CA TYR A 261 1.37 -8.01 7.49
C TYR A 261 2.61 -7.67 8.31
N THR A 262 2.60 -6.58 9.08
CA THR A 262 3.66 -6.32 10.06
C THR A 262 3.40 -7.12 11.34
N PRO A 263 4.35 -7.96 11.81
CA PRO A 263 4.23 -8.64 13.09
C PRO A 263 4.03 -7.64 14.25
N GLU A 264 2.89 -7.74 14.94
CA GLU A 264 2.51 -6.84 16.04
C GLU A 264 3.62 -6.72 17.09
N GLU A 265 4.25 -7.84 17.44
CA GLU A 265 5.34 -7.93 18.41
C GLU A 265 6.64 -7.22 17.97
N GLN A 266 6.79 -6.90 16.69
CA GLN A 266 7.96 -6.20 16.12
C GLN A 266 7.65 -4.76 15.72
N SER A 267 6.39 -4.43 15.44
CA SER A 267 5.94 -3.12 14.91
C SER A 267 6.50 -1.92 15.67
N ALA A 268 6.33 -1.87 16.99
CA ALA A 268 6.79 -0.75 17.82
C ALA A 268 8.32 -0.58 17.83
N TYR A 269 9.07 -1.68 17.68
CA TYR A 269 10.52 -1.63 17.55
C TYR A 269 10.92 -1.04 16.20
N ILE A 270 10.34 -1.55 15.11
CA ILE A 270 10.64 -1.12 13.74
C ILE A 270 10.30 0.37 13.58
N GLU A 271 9.09 0.80 13.97
CA GLU A 271 8.64 2.20 13.87
C GLU A 271 9.61 3.15 14.60
N LYS A 272 9.99 2.80 15.84
CA LYS A 272 10.91 3.62 16.63
C LYS A 272 12.28 3.76 15.97
N GLN A 273 12.84 2.65 15.46
CA GLN A 273 14.17 2.67 14.82
C GLN A 273 14.13 3.39 13.48
N LEU A 274 13.05 3.22 12.71
CA LEU A 274 12.82 3.91 11.44
C LEU A 274 12.74 5.43 11.66
N LEU A 275 11.91 5.89 12.61
CA LEU A 275 11.80 7.31 12.94
C LEU A 275 13.13 7.89 13.42
N THR A 276 13.88 7.15 14.24
CA THR A 276 15.24 7.56 14.67
C THR A 276 16.19 7.68 13.49
N THR A 277 16.13 6.73 12.55
CA THR A 277 16.93 6.72 11.33
C THR A 277 16.60 7.91 10.43
N LEU A 278 15.31 8.17 10.19
CA LEU A 278 14.85 9.31 9.38
C LEU A 278 15.19 10.66 10.04
N ALA A 279 15.05 10.78 11.37
CA ALA A 279 15.38 12.00 12.11
C ALA A 279 16.88 12.33 12.09
N ALA A 280 17.74 11.32 11.87
CA ALA A 280 19.17 11.53 11.66
C ALA A 280 19.51 12.05 10.25
N LEU A 281 18.61 11.88 9.28
CA LEU A 281 18.79 12.29 7.89
C LEU A 281 18.09 13.61 7.56
N TYR A 282 16.90 13.82 8.11
CA TYR A 282 16.04 14.96 7.79
C TYR A 282 15.50 15.61 9.08
N PRO A 283 15.31 16.94 9.12
CA PRO A 283 14.51 17.56 10.15
C PRO A 283 13.05 17.14 9.96
N LEU A 284 12.44 16.46 10.93
CA LEU A 284 11.09 15.92 10.80
C LEU A 284 10.06 16.80 11.53
N GLU A 285 8.86 16.89 10.98
CA GLU A 285 7.66 17.45 11.61
C GLU A 285 6.57 16.38 11.61
N SER A 286 6.20 15.88 12.78
CA SER A 286 5.14 14.87 12.89
C SER A 286 3.78 15.54 12.80
N ILE A 287 2.91 15.00 11.95
CA ILE A 287 1.53 15.46 11.77
C ILE A 287 0.61 14.26 11.98
N SER A 288 -0.46 14.44 12.76
CA SER A 288 -1.40 13.37 13.06
C SER A 288 -2.36 13.18 11.88
N LEU A 289 -2.67 11.92 11.54
CA LEU A 289 -3.62 11.60 10.47
C LEU A 289 -5.03 12.15 10.77
N GLU A 290 -5.39 12.27 12.05
CA GLU A 290 -6.63 12.86 12.51
C GLU A 290 -6.73 14.37 12.23
N GLU A 291 -5.59 15.04 12.00
CA GLU A 291 -5.53 16.47 11.66
C GLU A 291 -5.69 16.74 10.16
N LEU A 292 -5.72 15.69 9.30
CA LEU A 292 -5.73 15.77 7.83
C LEU A 292 -7.12 15.65 7.19
#